data_AF-A0A7C1YUZ6-F1
#
_entry.id   AF-A0A7C1YUZ6-F1
#
_cell.length_a   1.000
_cell.length_b   1.000
_cell.length_c   1.000
_cell.angle_alpha   90.00
_cell.angle_beta   90.00
_cell.angle_gamma   90.00
#
_symmetry.space_group_name_H-M   'P 1'
#
loop_
_entity.id
_entity.type
_entity.pdbx_description
1 polymer ?
#
loop_
_entity_poly.entity_id
_entity_poly.type
_entity_poly.pdbx_seq_one_letter_code
_entity_poly.pdbx_strand_id
1 'polypeptide(L)' 'METDHLREDFHRQLMRVYALLGRPEEALAHYRRCCRILEKELGVEPAPETQALIRRIRRGELGPAGGPSPGEKERRKKR' A
#
# COMPACT_ATOMS: atom_id res chain seq x y z
N MET A 1 6.83 -16.81 18.31
CA MET A 1 6.42 -16.91 16.89
C MET A 1 6.43 -15.49 16.34
N GLU A 2 7.54 -15.03 15.80
CA GLU A 2 7.76 -13.60 15.42
C GLU A 2 8.20 -13.45 13.94
N THR A 3 8.15 -14.55 13.18
CA THR A 3 8.80 -14.71 11.88
C THR A 3 7.94 -14.30 10.68
N ASP A 4 6.66 -13.98 10.87
CA ASP A 4 5.76 -13.61 9.77
C ASP A 4 5.80 -12.11 9.46
N HIS A 5 5.96 -11.26 10.48
CA HIS A 5 6.02 -9.80 10.31
C HIS A 5 7.18 -9.33 9.41
N LEU A 6 8.31 -10.03 9.41
CA LEU A 6 9.48 -9.66 8.63
C LEU A 6 9.33 -9.94 7.11
N ARG A 7 8.45 -10.87 6.71
CA ARG A 7 8.19 -11.10 5.27
C ARG A 7 7.32 -10.00 4.68
N GLU A 8 6.25 -9.62 5.37
CA GLU A 8 5.37 -8.57 4.91
C GLU A 8 5.97 -7.16 5.04
N ASP A 9 6.82 -6.91 6.04
CA ASP A 9 7.52 -5.61 6.15
C ASP A 9 8.41 -5.35 4.92
N PHE A 10 9.15 -6.37 4.46
CA PHE A 10 9.95 -6.26 3.24
C PHE A 10 9.09 -5.93 2.01
N HIS A 11 7.96 -6.64 1.85
CA HIS A 11 7.01 -6.36 0.77
C HIS A 11 6.44 -4.93 0.85
N ARG A 12 6.14 -4.43 2.06
CA ARG A 12 5.70 -3.05 2.28
C ARG A 12 6.76 -2.03 1.90
N GLN A 13 8.03 -2.26 2.27
CA GLN A 13 9.12 -1.36 1.90
C GLN A 13 9.29 -1.29 0.39
N LEU A 14 9.25 -2.44 -0.30
CA LEU A 14 9.34 -2.48 -1.75
C LEU A 14 8.20 -1.71 -2.43
N MET A 15 6.95 -1.88 -1.96
CA MET A 15 5.80 -1.12 -2.46
C MET A 15 5.95 0.39 -2.25
N ARG A 16 6.52 0.83 -1.11
CA ARG A 16 6.82 2.25 -0.88
C ARG A 16 7.85 2.77 -1.86
N VAL A 17 8.92 2.03 -2.10
CA VAL A 17 9.98 2.44 -3.05
C VAL A 17 9.40 2.62 -4.45
N TYR A 18 8.59 1.66 -4.93
CA TYR A 18 7.91 1.81 -6.22
C TYR A 18 6.99 3.04 -6.28
N ALA A 19 6.23 3.30 -5.21
CA ALA A 19 5.39 4.49 -5.15
C ALA A 19 6.21 5.80 -5.19
N LEU A 20 7.29 5.87 -4.41
CA LEU A 20 8.20 7.02 -4.36
C LEU A 20 8.95 7.24 -5.68
N LEU A 21 9.20 6.18 -6.46
CA LEU A 21 9.77 6.26 -7.80
C LEU A 21 8.75 6.69 -8.87
N GLY A 22 7.50 6.99 -8.49
CA GLY A 22 6.44 7.33 -9.44
C GLY A 22 5.94 6.12 -10.24
N ARG A 23 6.15 4.90 -9.72
CA ARG A 23 5.75 3.62 -10.32
C ARG A 23 4.69 2.91 -9.47
N PRO A 24 3.52 3.53 -9.20
CA PRO A 24 2.48 2.94 -8.35
C PRO A 24 1.87 1.67 -8.95
N GLU A 25 1.89 1.53 -10.28
CA GLU A 25 1.47 0.32 -11.00
C GLU A 25 2.32 -0.91 -10.64
N GLU A 26 3.63 -0.75 -10.49
CA GLU A 26 4.52 -1.83 -10.05
C GLU A 26 4.26 -2.22 -8.59
N ALA A 27 4.01 -1.24 -7.73
CA ALA A 27 3.62 -1.50 -6.34
C ALA A 27 2.31 -2.32 -6.25
N LEU A 28 1.33 -2.01 -7.11
CA LEU A 28 0.06 -2.72 -7.21
C LEU A 28 0.21 -4.15 -7.74
N ALA A 29 1.05 -4.35 -8.75
CA ALA A 29 1.36 -5.68 -9.27
C ALA A 29 2.03 -6.55 -8.21
N HIS A 30 3.00 -5.99 -7.47
CA HIS A 30 3.65 -6.68 -6.35
C HIS A 30 2.67 -7.04 -5.24
N TYR A 31 1.80 -6.11 -4.83
CA TYR A 31 0.77 -6.38 -3.83
C TYR A 31 -0.15 -7.55 -4.22
N ARG A 32 -0.63 -7.58 -5.47
CA ARG A 32 -1.48 -8.67 -5.98
C ARG A 32 -0.76 -10.01 -5.92
N ARG A 33 0.52 -10.04 -6.27
CA ARG A 33 1.34 -11.26 -6.22
C ARG A 33 1.53 -11.73 -4.78
N CYS A 34 1.85 -10.83 -3.85
CA CYS A 34 1.94 -11.14 -2.43
C CYS A 34 0.63 -11.72 -1.90
N CYS A 35 -0.50 -11.07 -2.19
CA CYS A 35 -1.82 -11.55 -1.76
C CYS A 35 -2.11 -12.98 -2.24
N ARG A 36 -1.81 -13.27 -3.52
CA ARG A 36 -1.99 -14.62 -4.08
C ARG A 36 -1.08 -15.66 -3.41
N ILE A 37 0.14 -15.28 -3.04
CA ILE A 37 1.08 -16.19 -2.34
C ILE A 37 0.63 -16.43 -0.90
N LEU A 38 0.24 -15.38 -0.18
CA LEU A 38 -0.26 -15.48 1.19
C LEU A 38 -1.52 -16.35 1.26
N GLU A 39 -2.46 -16.14 0.33
CA GLU A 39 -3.67 -16.96 0.23
C GLU A 39 -3.34 -18.42 -0.10
N LYS A 40 -2.47 -18.66 -1.08
CA LYS A 40 -2.15 -20.02 -1.55
C LYS A 40 -1.30 -20.82 -0.58
N GLU A 41 -0.31 -20.19 0.06
CA GLU A 41 0.71 -20.90 0.87
C GLU A 41 0.40 -20.86 2.36
N LEU A 42 -0.27 -19.80 2.84
CA LEU A 42 -0.56 -19.59 4.26
C LEU A 42 -2.07 -19.56 4.56
N GLY A 43 -2.93 -19.41 3.54
CA GLY A 43 -4.37 -19.28 3.74
C GLY A 43 -4.78 -17.98 4.43
N VAL A 44 -3.90 -16.97 4.43
CA VAL A 44 -4.11 -15.70 5.14
C VAL A 44 -4.21 -14.52 4.18
N GLU A 45 -4.95 -13.51 4.59
CA GLU A 45 -4.99 -12.22 3.92
C GLU A 45 -3.77 -11.36 4.29
N PRO A 46 -3.34 -10.41 3.43
CA PRO A 46 -2.28 -9.48 3.76
C PRO A 46 -2.65 -8.63 4.98
N ALA A 47 -1.64 -8.32 5.79
CA ALA A 47 -1.78 -7.53 7.00
C ALA A 47 -2.48 -6.18 6.73
N PRO A 48 -3.24 -5.66 7.71
CA PRO A 48 -3.98 -4.41 7.56
C PRO A 48 -3.08 -3.22 7.20
N GLU A 49 -1.82 -3.24 7.62
CA GLU A 49 -0.79 -2.26 7.26
C GLU A 49 -0.44 -2.30 5.78
N THR A 50 -0.31 -3.49 5.20
CA THR A 50 -0.06 -3.71 3.77
C THR A 50 -1.25 -3.23 2.94
N GLN A 51 -2.47 -3.50 3.41
CA GLN A 51 -3.69 -3.00 2.77
C GLN A 51 -3.81 -1.47 2.88
N ALA A 52 -3.43 -0.88 4.02
CA ALA A 52 -3.43 0.57 4.19
C ALA A 52 -2.44 1.24 3.24
N LEU A 53 -1.25 0.66 3.11
CA LEU A 53 -0.23 1.15 2.19
C LEU A 53 -0.75 1.18 0.74
N ILE A 54 -1.35 0.07 0.27
CA ILE A 54 -1.82 0.02 -1.12
C ILE A 54 -2.98 0.98 -1.39
N ARG A 55 -3.85 1.23 -0.39
CA ARG A 55 -4.90 2.26 -0.48
C ARG A 55 -4.30 3.65 -0.68
N ARG A 56 -3.25 4.00 0.07
CA ARG A 56 -2.56 5.29 -0.06
C ARG A 56 -1.88 5.43 -1.43
N ILE A 57 -1.22 4.37 -1.91
CA ILE A 57 -0.59 4.34 -3.24
C ILE A 57 -1.64 4.54 -4.34
N ARG A 58 -2.79 3.86 -4.26
CA ARG A 58 -3.91 4.04 -5.22
C ARG A 58 -4.46 5.46 -5.25
N ARG A 59 -4.44 6.15 -4.11
CA ARG A 59 -4.87 7.55 -3.98
C ARG A 59 -3.80 8.55 -4.42
N GLY A 60 -2.60 8.08 -4.77
CA GLY A 60 -1.47 8.95 -5.11
C GLY A 60 -0.85 9.66 -3.90
N GLU A 61 -1.18 9.26 -2.68
CA GLU A 61 -0.72 9.90 -1.42
C GLU A 61 0.73 9.57 -1.05
N LEU A 62 1.41 8.75 -1.86
CA LEU A 62 2.74 8.18 -1.58
C LEU A 62 3.72 8.32 -2.76
N GLY A 63 3.44 9.23 -3.68
CA GLY A 63 4.27 9.50 -4.86
C GLY A 63 5.46 10.45 -4.61
N PRO A 64 6.37 10.61 -5.59
CA PRO A 64 7.55 11.49 -5.51
C PRO A 64 7.21 12.96 -5.25
N ALA A 65 6.01 13.40 -5.65
CA ALA A 65 5.49 14.73 -5.35
C ALA A 65 4.76 14.74 -4.00
N GLY A 66 5.44 14.26 -2.94
CA GLY A 66 4.91 14.08 -1.58
C GLY A 66 4.11 15.29 -1.09
N GLY A 67 2.83 15.27 -1.37
CA GLY A 67 1.88 16.31 -1.06
C GLY A 67 0.50 15.66 -1.05
N PRO A 68 -0.34 15.95 -0.05
CA PRO A 68 -1.73 15.52 -0.07
C PRO A 68 -2.35 16.07 -1.36
N SER A 69 -2.60 15.22 -2.35
CA SER A 69 -3.47 15.60 -3.46
C SER A 69 -4.84 15.97 -2.86
N PRO A 70 -5.41 17.14 -3.22
CA PRO A 70 -6.44 17.84 -2.47
C PRO A 70 -7.80 17.15 -2.59
N GLY A 71 -7.97 16.07 -1.83
CA GLY A 71 -9.25 15.41 -1.53
C GLY A 71 -9.94 15.98 -0.29
N GLU A 72 -9.42 17.06 0.29
CA GLU A 72 -10.06 17.81 1.40
C GLU A 72 -11.12 18.80 0.88
N LYS A 73 -11.89 18.39 -0.13
CA LYS A 73 -13.04 19.12 -0.65
C LYS A 73 -14.35 18.40 -0.31
N GLU A 74 -14.59 18.02 0.94
CA GLU A 74 -15.95 17.64 1.34
C GLU A 74 -16.19 17.66 2.86
N ARG A 75 -15.95 18.79 3.56
CA ARG A 75 -16.65 19.08 4.83
C ARG A 75 -16.57 20.52 5.34
N ARG A 76 -16.56 21.53 4.47
CA ARG A 76 -17.08 22.86 4.86
C ARG A 76 -18.58 22.93 4.52
N LYS A 77 -19.36 22.05 5.15
CA LYS A 77 -20.82 22.12 5.15
C LYS A 77 -21.21 23.32 6.03
N LYS A 78 -21.39 24.47 5.37
CA LYS A 78 -22.50 25.41 5.57
C LYS A 78 -22.83 25.76 7.04
N ARG A 79 -22.23 26.83 7.55
CA ARG A 79 -22.84 27.74 8.54
C ARG A 79 -22.31 29.15 8.32
#